data_AF-Q0W172-F1
#
_entry.id   AF-Q0W172-F1
#
_cell.length_a   1.000
_cell.length_b   1.000
_cell.length_c   1.000
_cell.angle_alpha   90.00
_cell.angle_beta   90.00
_cell.angle_gamma   90.00
#
_symmetry.space_group_name_H-M   'P 1'
#
loop_
_entity.id
_entity.type
_entity.pdbx_description
1 polymer ?
#
loop_
_entity_poly.entity_id
_entity_poly.type
_entity_poly.pdbx_seq_one_letter_code
_entity_poly.pdbx_strand_id
1 'polypeptide(L)'
;MKPAGVVRDVEENEITFVSPHKFKTGEFVAYKDRWVDPERYVLCRVTYSKSLKTFPDEFIEAADINPKDLMQFAGMDTEEYDHHLMTALVVGYFNEKLQEFKHPRAMPDSGETIYMAGPEVLKNISKVQAEARGAAALGTIPGTDVPVVVSVKDIVSQHVSVIASTGSGKSYTIGVLLEEMMKPNNRAAILVVDPHGEYSTLSEMVNKPEFRDGDYQPTVKIYRKESLKIKITELELDDLLGILDLSEKMQHFFVTGFFNWRNGPHHKKSDLRREIEVQRNPTNESTIDAILWRFDSVMRRGIFEDHLHTQLAELFAPGQLTVLDLSGIGESDQQLIVSVLLRRLFDAREGTVNQRYAENEERYLPYPTFVVLEEAHRYAPQNGEAKSKRVLKTILSEGRKFGIGVCMVSQRPAKLDSDSLSQCMSQITMRIINPVDQSQIASSIESMSRELLDELPALARGEAIVSGVAINTPVLVKIRERSTPHGGVSRDAPEEWSNYWKKSRVQKATSAILARERKSPL
;
A
#
# COMPACT_ATOMS: atom_id res chain seq x y z
N MET A 1 -15.70 30.80 -5.91
CA MET A 1 -14.53 30.90 -5.02
C MET A 1 -14.36 32.27 -4.38
N LYS A 2 -13.73 32.34 -3.19
CA LYS A 2 -13.39 33.60 -2.51
C LYS A 2 -12.02 34.12 -2.99
N PRO A 3 -11.83 35.43 -3.19
CA PRO A 3 -10.50 36.01 -3.40
C PRO A 3 -9.55 35.65 -2.25
N ALA A 4 -8.31 35.36 -2.58
CA ALA A 4 -7.28 34.93 -1.64
C ALA A 4 -5.97 35.71 -1.78
N GLY A 5 -5.69 36.29 -2.94
CA GLY A 5 -4.49 37.05 -3.16
C GLY A 5 -4.47 37.73 -4.52
N VAL A 6 -3.34 38.35 -4.84
CA VAL A 6 -3.14 39.08 -6.09
C VAL A 6 -1.83 38.63 -6.72
N VAL A 7 -1.85 38.33 -8.01
CA VAL A 7 -0.67 37.97 -8.78
C VAL A 7 0.32 39.13 -8.76
N ARG A 8 1.56 38.84 -8.37
CA ARG A 8 2.66 39.79 -8.42
C ARG A 8 3.44 39.60 -9.71
N ASP A 9 3.83 38.37 -10.00
CA ASP A 9 4.68 38.03 -11.13
C ASP A 9 4.43 36.58 -11.59
N VAL A 10 4.82 36.27 -12.82
CA VAL A 10 4.71 34.94 -13.42
C VAL A 10 6.00 34.61 -14.14
N GLU A 11 6.60 33.47 -13.80
CA GLU A 11 7.80 32.95 -14.44
C GLU A 11 7.54 31.51 -14.90
N GLU A 12 7.68 31.28 -16.21
CA GLU A 12 7.35 30.00 -16.86
C GLU A 12 5.96 29.46 -16.50
N ASN A 13 5.88 28.45 -15.61
CA ASN A 13 4.66 27.80 -15.14
C ASN A 13 4.35 28.11 -13.67
N GLU A 14 5.08 29.04 -13.05
CA GLU A 14 4.94 29.42 -11.65
C GLU A 14 4.34 30.81 -11.53
N ILE A 15 3.39 30.93 -10.60
CA ILE A 15 2.73 32.19 -10.28
C ILE A 15 3.21 32.61 -8.90
N THR A 16 3.82 33.78 -8.84
CA THR A 16 4.13 34.45 -7.58
C THR A 16 3.01 35.40 -7.23
N PHE A 17 2.40 35.26 -6.05
CA PHE A 17 1.30 36.09 -5.60
C PHE A 17 1.46 36.56 -4.15
N VAL A 18 0.81 37.67 -3.84
CA VAL A 18 0.75 38.24 -2.48
C VAL A 18 -0.61 37.91 -1.89
N SER A 19 -0.63 37.40 -0.66
CA SER A 19 -1.85 36.96 0.02
C SER A 19 -1.83 37.33 1.51
N PRO A 20 -2.94 37.84 2.08
CA PRO A 20 -3.10 37.99 3.52
C PRO A 20 -3.39 36.64 4.22
N HIS A 21 -3.78 35.62 3.46
CA HIS A 21 -3.95 34.26 3.95
C HIS A 21 -2.64 33.50 3.86
N LYS A 22 -2.31 32.72 4.89
CA LYS A 22 -1.18 31.79 4.87
C LYS A 22 -1.63 30.45 4.29
N PHE A 23 -0.95 30.01 3.22
CA PHE A 23 -1.13 28.70 2.61
C PHE A 23 0.07 27.82 2.93
N LYS A 24 -0.18 26.52 3.04
CA LYS A 24 0.86 25.51 3.18
C LYS A 24 1.26 24.96 1.82
N THR A 25 2.48 24.45 1.72
CA THR A 25 2.92 23.68 0.55
C THR A 25 1.94 22.54 0.27
N GLY A 26 1.62 22.32 -1.00
CA GLY A 26 0.68 21.30 -1.45
C GLY A 26 -0.79 21.73 -1.42
N GLU A 27 -1.15 22.83 -0.75
CA GLU A 27 -2.49 23.42 -0.85
C GLU A 27 -2.74 23.99 -2.24
N PHE A 28 -4.02 24.17 -2.58
CA PHE A 28 -4.43 24.61 -3.90
C PHE A 28 -5.05 26.01 -3.88
N VAL A 29 -4.70 26.77 -4.90
CA VAL A 29 -5.33 28.04 -5.26
C VAL A 29 -5.76 27.96 -6.72
N ALA A 30 -6.54 28.95 -7.18
CA ALA A 30 -6.93 29.02 -8.58
C ALA A 30 -6.94 30.46 -9.09
N TYR A 31 -6.77 30.64 -10.38
CA TYR A 31 -7.01 31.91 -11.08
C TYR A 31 -8.02 31.69 -12.22
N LYS A 32 -8.56 32.77 -12.79
CA LYS A 32 -9.49 32.70 -13.93
C LYS A 32 -8.72 32.80 -15.26
N ASP A 33 -8.99 31.91 -16.22
CA ASP A 33 -8.39 31.95 -17.56
C ASP A 33 -9.01 33.06 -18.42
N ARG A 34 -8.67 34.32 -18.12
CA ARG A 34 -9.28 35.50 -18.73
C ARG A 34 -9.19 35.52 -20.26
N TRP A 35 -8.11 35.00 -20.82
CA TRP A 35 -7.81 35.09 -22.25
C TRP A 35 -8.57 34.07 -23.10
N VAL A 36 -8.92 32.92 -22.53
CA VAL A 36 -9.61 31.85 -23.23
C VAL A 36 -11.06 31.70 -22.78
N ASP A 37 -11.31 31.74 -21.48
CA ASP A 37 -12.62 31.49 -20.88
C ASP A 37 -12.70 32.10 -19.46
N PRO A 38 -13.25 33.33 -19.31
CA PRO A 38 -13.26 34.06 -18.05
C PRO A 38 -14.00 33.39 -16.88
N GLU A 39 -14.81 32.37 -17.14
CA GLU A 39 -15.50 31.59 -16.11
C GLU A 39 -14.77 30.30 -15.74
N ARG A 40 -13.70 29.97 -16.47
CA ARG A 40 -12.87 28.81 -16.20
C ARG A 40 -11.82 29.12 -15.16
N TYR A 41 -11.75 28.25 -14.16
CA TYR A 41 -10.69 28.27 -13.16
C TYR A 41 -9.53 27.36 -13.57
N VAL A 42 -8.33 27.87 -13.43
CA VAL A 42 -7.08 27.13 -13.57
C VAL A 42 -6.55 26.83 -12.18
N LEU A 43 -6.34 25.56 -11.87
CA LEU A 43 -5.83 25.09 -10.60
C LEU A 43 -4.32 25.27 -10.52
N CYS A 44 -3.84 25.72 -9.37
CA CYS A 44 -2.43 25.88 -9.05
C CYS A 44 -2.14 25.26 -7.68
N ARG A 45 -0.95 24.68 -7.51
CA ARG A 45 -0.47 24.09 -6.26
C ARG A 45 0.56 25.00 -5.63
N VAL A 46 0.37 25.40 -4.37
CA VAL A 46 1.33 26.20 -3.62
C VAL A 46 2.58 25.37 -3.37
N THR A 47 3.74 25.90 -3.74
CA THR A 47 5.05 25.25 -3.61
C THR A 47 5.94 25.94 -2.57
N TYR A 48 5.72 27.23 -2.33
CA TYR A 48 6.53 28.02 -1.41
C TYR A 48 5.73 29.15 -0.77
N SER A 49 6.04 29.47 0.48
CA SER A 49 5.41 30.55 1.24
C SER A 49 6.42 31.23 2.16
N LYS A 50 6.47 32.57 2.12
CA LYS A 50 7.24 33.39 3.05
C LYS A 50 6.48 34.66 3.43
N SER A 51 6.74 35.22 4.61
CA SER A 51 6.25 36.54 4.96
C SER A 51 6.82 37.59 4.00
N LEU A 52 5.97 38.51 3.53
CA LEU A 52 6.36 39.55 2.57
C LEU A 52 7.23 40.61 3.24
N LYS A 53 6.84 41.02 4.45
CA LYS A 53 7.62 41.86 5.34
C LYS A 53 7.77 41.15 6.68
N THR A 54 8.93 41.28 7.29
CA THR A 54 9.18 40.89 8.68
C THR A 54 9.07 42.11 9.58
N PHE A 55 8.63 41.91 10.81
CA PHE A 55 8.70 42.98 11.82
C PHE A 55 10.15 43.46 11.98
N PRO A 56 10.39 44.76 12.24
CA PRO A 56 11.73 45.24 12.57
C PRO A 56 12.28 44.52 13.81
N ASP A 57 13.58 44.27 13.84
CA ASP A 57 14.24 43.46 14.87
C ASP A 57 14.01 44.04 16.27
N GLU A 58 13.95 45.37 16.42
CA GLU A 58 13.74 46.04 17.70
C GLU A 58 12.38 45.69 18.34
N PHE A 59 11.36 45.40 17.51
CA PHE A 59 10.05 44.98 18.00
C PHE A 59 9.98 43.47 18.27
N ILE A 60 10.83 42.68 17.61
CA ILE A 60 10.92 41.21 17.82
C ILE A 60 11.70 40.90 19.10
N GLU A 61 12.75 41.67 19.40
CA GLU A 61 13.59 41.49 20.59
C GLU A 61 12.85 41.78 21.92
N ALA A 62 11.73 42.49 21.86
CA ALA A 62 10.84 42.70 23.00
C ALA A 62 10.06 41.41 23.32
N ALA A 63 10.74 40.42 23.91
CA ALA A 63 10.27 39.05 24.11
C ALA A 63 8.91 38.90 24.84
N ASP A 64 8.46 39.94 25.54
CA ASP A 64 7.23 39.92 26.36
C ASP A 64 6.05 40.70 25.74
N ILE A 65 6.21 41.34 24.58
CA ILE A 65 5.16 42.15 23.96
C ILE A 65 4.99 41.73 22.50
N ASN A 66 3.73 41.57 22.06
CA ASN A 66 3.46 41.28 20.66
C ASN A 66 3.97 42.45 19.78
N PRO A 67 4.80 42.20 18.75
CA PRO A 67 5.32 43.24 17.86
C PRO A 67 4.21 44.12 17.25
N LYS A 68 3.03 43.54 16.98
CA LYS A 68 1.89 44.31 16.47
C LYS A 68 1.38 45.36 17.47
N ASP A 69 1.35 45.02 18.75
CA ASP A 69 0.88 45.94 19.80
C ASP A 69 1.85 47.13 19.93
N LEU A 70 3.16 46.88 19.82
CA LEU A 70 4.18 47.93 19.83
C LEU A 70 4.11 48.82 18.60
N MET A 71 3.92 48.24 17.42
CA MET A 71 3.77 48.99 16.18
C MET A 71 2.51 49.83 16.17
N GLN A 72 1.39 49.27 16.65
CA GLN A 72 0.13 50.00 16.79
C GLN A 72 0.28 51.15 17.80
N PHE A 73 0.97 50.92 18.92
CA PHE A 73 1.31 51.97 19.89
C PHE A 73 2.19 53.06 19.26
N ALA A 74 3.13 52.69 18.38
CA ALA A 74 3.96 53.62 17.62
C ALA A 74 3.23 54.31 16.44
N GLY A 75 1.94 54.03 16.23
CA GLY A 75 1.14 54.61 15.15
C GLY A 75 1.48 54.06 13.76
N MET A 76 2.09 52.89 13.68
CA MET A 76 2.48 52.23 12.44
C MET A 76 1.36 51.32 11.92
N ASP A 77 1.22 51.23 10.59
CA ASP A 77 0.33 50.26 9.96
C ASP A 77 0.88 48.84 10.11
N THR A 78 0.04 47.93 10.60
CA THR A 78 0.41 46.54 10.84
C THR A 78 -0.09 45.60 9.74
N GLU A 79 -1.02 46.04 8.89
CA GLU A 79 -1.62 45.18 7.85
C GLU A 79 -0.59 44.76 6.79
N GLU A 80 0.39 45.62 6.50
CA GLU A 80 1.47 45.30 5.56
C GLU A 80 2.35 44.11 6.00
N TYR A 81 2.34 43.78 7.28
CA TYR A 81 3.12 42.67 7.88
C TYR A 81 2.36 41.35 7.91
N ASP A 82 1.06 41.35 7.61
CA ASP A 82 0.22 40.14 7.51
C ASP A 82 0.26 39.49 6.12
N HIS A 83 0.90 40.15 5.16
CA HIS A 83 0.98 39.67 3.79
C HIS A 83 2.13 38.66 3.62
N HIS A 84 1.87 37.66 2.80
CA HIS A 84 2.79 36.60 2.48
C HIS A 84 3.06 36.61 0.97
N LEU A 85 4.32 36.42 0.59
CA LEU A 85 4.70 36.13 -0.79
C LEU A 85 4.71 34.62 -0.99
N MET A 86 4.00 34.15 -2.01
CA MET A 86 3.84 32.74 -2.28
C MET A 86 4.10 32.43 -3.73
N THR A 87 4.55 31.21 -3.97
CA THR A 87 4.72 30.64 -5.31
C THR A 87 3.77 29.47 -5.45
N ALA A 88 3.07 29.40 -6.58
CA ALA A 88 2.23 28.27 -6.94
C ALA A 88 2.51 27.80 -8.37
N LEU A 89 2.74 26.50 -8.52
CA LEU A 89 2.91 25.83 -9.79
C LEU A 89 1.54 25.61 -10.45
N VAL A 90 1.41 25.97 -11.73
CA VAL A 90 0.19 25.74 -12.49
C VAL A 90 -0.01 24.24 -12.76
N VAL A 91 -1.14 23.71 -12.28
CA VAL A 91 -1.59 22.34 -12.60
C VAL A 91 -2.39 22.32 -13.89
N GLY A 92 -3.27 23.31 -14.06
CA GLY A 92 -4.09 23.47 -15.27
C GLY A 92 -5.58 23.55 -15.00
N TYR A 93 -6.37 23.63 -16.07
CA TYR A 93 -7.83 23.56 -15.99
C TYR A 93 -8.31 22.15 -16.33
N PHE A 94 -9.40 21.71 -15.72
CA PHE A 94 -9.98 20.41 -16.03
C PHE A 94 -10.77 20.47 -17.34
N ASN A 95 -10.45 19.59 -18.29
CA ASN A 95 -11.17 19.48 -19.55
C ASN A 95 -12.18 18.32 -19.48
N GLU A 96 -13.47 18.66 -19.43
CA GLU A 96 -14.53 17.64 -19.29
C GLU A 96 -14.62 16.67 -20.48
N LYS A 97 -14.20 17.07 -21.68
CA LYS A 97 -14.26 16.19 -22.87
C LYS A 97 -13.15 15.13 -22.85
N LEU A 98 -11.97 15.51 -22.38
CA LEU A 98 -10.80 14.64 -22.32
C LEU A 98 -10.64 13.94 -20.97
N GLN A 99 -11.38 14.38 -19.94
CA GLN A 99 -11.31 13.88 -18.57
C GLN A 99 -9.90 13.98 -17.97
N GLU A 100 -9.19 15.07 -18.28
CA GLU A 100 -7.83 15.33 -17.81
C GLU A 100 -7.60 16.83 -17.55
N PHE A 101 -6.55 17.15 -16.79
CA PHE A 101 -6.06 18.52 -16.69
C PHE A 101 -5.26 18.90 -17.93
N LYS A 102 -5.49 20.12 -18.41
CA LYS A 102 -4.71 20.73 -19.48
C LYS A 102 -4.00 21.95 -18.97
N HIS A 103 -2.73 22.08 -19.34
CA HIS A 103 -2.02 23.33 -19.16
C HIS A 103 -2.74 24.46 -19.91
N PRO A 104 -2.88 25.63 -19.26
CA PRO A 104 -3.43 26.81 -19.90
C PRO A 104 -2.47 27.30 -20.99
N ARG A 105 -3.00 28.01 -21.99
CA ARG A 105 -2.19 28.62 -23.05
C ARG A 105 -1.78 30.05 -22.74
N ALA A 106 -2.44 30.66 -21.77
CA ALA A 106 -2.17 32.00 -21.28
C ALA A 106 -2.08 31.94 -19.76
N MET A 107 -1.13 32.67 -19.21
CA MET A 107 -0.93 32.82 -17.77
C MET A 107 -1.65 34.09 -17.28
N PRO A 108 -1.93 34.23 -15.97
CA PRO A 108 -2.57 35.44 -15.48
C PRO A 108 -1.60 36.63 -15.53
N ASP A 109 -2.14 37.83 -15.72
CA ASP A 109 -1.33 39.05 -15.65
C ASP A 109 -1.05 39.46 -14.19
N SER A 110 0.00 40.26 -14.00
CA SER A 110 0.23 40.95 -12.74
C SER A 110 -0.98 41.80 -12.35
N GLY A 111 -1.38 41.74 -11.08
CA GLY A 111 -2.58 42.40 -10.56
C GLY A 111 -3.86 41.57 -10.64
N GLU A 112 -3.87 40.41 -11.30
CA GLU A 112 -5.04 39.54 -11.33
C GLU A 112 -5.29 38.82 -10.01
N THR A 113 -6.55 38.48 -9.75
CA THR A 113 -6.97 37.85 -8.49
C THR A 113 -6.67 36.35 -8.47
N ILE A 114 -6.02 35.92 -7.38
CA ILE A 114 -5.95 34.51 -6.97
C ILE A 114 -7.11 34.21 -6.03
N TYR A 115 -7.71 33.04 -6.19
CA TYR A 115 -8.86 32.56 -5.44
C TYR A 115 -8.50 31.32 -4.61
N MET A 116 -9.17 31.15 -3.47
CA MET A 116 -9.15 29.89 -2.72
C MET A 116 -9.75 28.78 -3.58
N ALA A 117 -9.05 27.65 -3.75
CA ALA A 117 -9.61 26.53 -4.49
C ALA A 117 -10.79 25.93 -3.72
N GLY A 118 -11.99 26.05 -4.28
CA GLY A 118 -13.21 25.49 -3.70
C GLY A 118 -13.56 24.09 -4.21
N PRO A 119 -14.57 23.42 -3.62
CA PRO A 119 -15.04 22.11 -4.05
C PRO A 119 -15.36 22.01 -5.55
N GLU A 120 -15.78 23.11 -6.16
CA GLU A 120 -16.12 23.21 -7.58
C GLU A 120 -14.97 22.81 -8.52
N VAL A 121 -13.71 23.01 -8.11
CA VAL A 121 -12.52 22.65 -8.89
C VAL A 121 -11.75 21.50 -8.25
N LEU A 122 -11.68 21.46 -6.92
CA LEU A 122 -10.97 20.39 -6.20
C LEU A 122 -11.57 19.00 -6.47
N LYS A 123 -12.88 18.89 -6.74
CA LYS A 123 -13.52 17.61 -7.11
C LYS A 123 -12.89 16.94 -8.34
N ASN A 124 -12.24 17.72 -9.22
CA ASN A 124 -11.64 17.25 -10.45
C ASN A 124 -10.23 16.67 -10.23
N ILE A 125 -9.66 16.83 -9.03
CA ILE A 125 -8.43 16.13 -8.63
C ILE A 125 -8.67 14.61 -8.69
N SER A 126 -9.82 14.16 -8.23
CA SER A 126 -10.26 12.77 -8.31
C SER A 126 -10.78 12.44 -9.71
N LYS A 127 -10.37 11.29 -10.27
CA LYS A 127 -10.87 10.79 -11.57
C LYS A 127 -12.30 10.28 -11.50
N VAL A 128 -12.66 9.76 -10.34
CA VAL A 128 -13.96 9.13 -10.08
C VAL A 128 -14.58 9.85 -8.90
N GLN A 129 -15.89 10.06 -8.95
CA GLN A 129 -16.62 10.70 -7.85
C GLN A 129 -16.86 9.70 -6.72
N ALA A 130 -16.99 10.20 -5.48
CA ALA A 130 -17.33 9.35 -4.34
C ALA A 130 -18.64 8.59 -4.60
N GLU A 131 -18.78 7.40 -4.00
CA GLU A 131 -19.93 6.48 -4.16
C GLU A 131 -20.12 5.89 -5.58
N ALA A 132 -19.47 6.41 -6.62
CA ALA A 132 -19.58 5.88 -7.97
C ALA A 132 -18.99 4.45 -8.08
N ARG A 133 -19.41 3.68 -9.08
CA ARG A 133 -18.81 2.38 -9.38
C ARG A 133 -17.32 2.55 -9.70
N GLY A 134 -16.46 1.78 -9.03
CA GLY A 134 -15.01 1.89 -9.18
C GLY A 134 -14.37 3.00 -8.34
N ALA A 135 -15.11 3.63 -7.43
CA ALA A 135 -14.59 4.66 -6.52
C ALA A 135 -14.04 4.03 -5.24
N ALA A 136 -12.86 4.46 -4.79
CA ALA A 136 -12.36 4.22 -3.44
C ALA A 136 -11.99 5.54 -2.76
N ALA A 137 -12.82 5.98 -1.80
CA ALA A 137 -12.61 7.22 -1.06
C ALA A 137 -11.63 7.00 0.09
N LEU A 138 -10.40 7.50 -0.08
CA LEU A 138 -9.32 7.31 0.91
C LEU A 138 -9.41 8.28 2.09
N GLY A 139 -10.02 9.45 1.89
CA GLY A 139 -9.98 10.54 2.84
C GLY A 139 -10.39 11.86 2.22
N THR A 140 -9.98 12.97 2.82
CA THR A 140 -10.26 14.32 2.31
C THR A 140 -8.98 15.12 2.11
N ILE A 141 -9.04 16.15 1.26
CA ILE A 141 -7.96 17.12 1.14
C ILE A 141 -7.87 17.91 2.46
N PRO A 142 -6.71 17.98 3.14
CA PRO A 142 -6.58 18.66 4.41
C PRO A 142 -7.13 20.09 4.38
N GLY A 143 -7.84 20.49 5.43
CA GLY A 143 -8.49 21.80 5.52
C GLY A 143 -9.79 21.92 4.71
N THR A 144 -10.24 20.86 4.05
CA THR A 144 -11.49 20.84 3.27
C THR A 144 -12.29 19.56 3.52
N ASP A 145 -13.55 19.55 3.09
CA ASP A 145 -14.42 18.37 3.08
C ASP A 145 -14.43 17.66 1.72
N VAL A 146 -13.52 18.02 0.80
CA VAL A 146 -13.48 17.44 -0.54
C VAL A 146 -12.85 16.05 -0.50
N PRO A 147 -13.56 14.99 -0.93
CA PRO A 147 -13.03 13.63 -0.88
C PRO A 147 -11.95 13.40 -1.94
N VAL A 148 -10.88 12.72 -1.52
CA VAL A 148 -9.86 12.18 -2.42
C VAL A 148 -10.24 10.74 -2.73
N VAL A 149 -10.58 10.50 -4.00
CA VAL A 149 -11.11 9.23 -4.49
C VAL A 149 -10.16 8.68 -5.54
N VAL A 150 -9.68 7.46 -5.31
CA VAL A 150 -8.84 6.74 -6.27
C VAL A 150 -9.70 5.81 -7.13
N SER A 151 -9.33 5.69 -8.39
CA SER A 151 -9.96 4.80 -9.35
C SER A 151 -9.55 3.34 -9.08
N VAL A 152 -10.50 2.52 -8.64
CA VAL A 152 -10.30 1.07 -8.43
C VAL A 152 -9.92 0.38 -9.74
N LYS A 153 -10.49 0.81 -10.86
CA LYS A 153 -10.13 0.33 -12.20
C LYS A 153 -8.65 0.55 -12.49
N ASP A 154 -8.14 1.74 -12.19
CA ASP A 154 -6.76 2.10 -12.54
C ASP A 154 -5.75 1.41 -11.60
N ILE A 155 -6.00 1.32 -10.30
CA ILE A 155 -5.12 0.58 -9.37
C ILE A 155 -5.10 -0.94 -9.65
N VAL A 156 -6.23 -1.52 -10.10
CA VAL A 156 -6.28 -2.95 -10.47
C VAL A 156 -5.58 -3.19 -11.80
N SER A 157 -5.71 -2.28 -12.77
CA SER A 157 -5.12 -2.47 -14.09
C SER A 157 -3.68 -1.99 -14.21
N GLN A 158 -3.20 -1.11 -13.33
CA GLN A 158 -1.86 -0.51 -13.44
C GLN A 158 -1.06 -0.58 -12.14
N HIS A 159 -1.50 -1.46 -11.24
CA HIS A 159 -0.89 -1.72 -9.93
C HIS A 159 -0.84 -0.46 -9.04
N VAL A 160 -0.57 -0.68 -7.76
CA VAL A 160 -0.43 0.42 -6.80
C VAL A 160 0.67 0.11 -5.80
N SER A 161 1.43 1.11 -5.38
CA SER A 161 2.35 0.96 -4.25
C SER A 161 1.87 1.78 -3.04
N VAL A 162 2.08 1.23 -1.85
CA VAL A 162 1.86 1.93 -0.58
C VAL A 162 3.18 1.94 0.18
N ILE A 163 3.77 3.13 0.28
CA ILE A 163 5.12 3.34 0.83
C ILE A 163 5.01 4.22 2.08
N ALA A 164 5.58 3.77 3.19
CA ALA A 164 5.44 4.48 4.48
C ALA A 164 6.59 4.18 5.43
N SER A 165 7.01 5.11 6.28
CA SER A 165 7.90 4.76 7.41
C SER A 165 7.11 4.08 8.55
N THR A 166 7.80 3.34 9.42
CA THR A 166 7.19 2.66 10.58
C THR A 166 6.36 3.64 11.43
N GLY A 167 5.15 3.23 11.80
CA GLY A 167 4.24 4.04 12.62
C GLY A 167 3.49 5.16 11.87
N SER A 168 3.68 5.30 10.55
CA SER A 168 3.00 6.36 9.76
C SER A 168 1.54 6.05 9.45
N GLY A 169 1.09 4.80 9.64
CA GLY A 169 -0.28 4.37 9.40
C GLY A 169 -0.47 3.45 8.18
N LYS A 170 0.60 2.81 7.68
CA LYS A 170 0.60 1.93 6.50
C LYS A 170 -0.57 0.93 6.48
N SER A 171 -0.63 0.01 7.45
CA SER A 171 -1.66 -1.02 7.53
C SER A 171 -3.07 -0.44 7.78
N TYR A 172 -3.15 0.76 8.37
CA TYR A 172 -4.41 1.48 8.53
C TYR A 172 -4.93 2.00 7.18
N THR A 173 -4.08 2.65 6.40
CA THR A 173 -4.39 3.14 5.05
C THR A 173 -4.79 1.99 4.12
N ILE A 174 -4.10 0.85 4.21
CA ILE A 174 -4.46 -0.34 3.44
C ILE A 174 -5.82 -0.88 3.90
N GLY A 175 -6.08 -0.90 5.20
CA GLY A 175 -7.41 -1.23 5.73
C GLY A 175 -8.52 -0.35 5.16
N VAL A 176 -8.30 0.97 5.04
CA VAL A 176 -9.23 1.91 4.40
C VAL A 176 -9.43 1.56 2.91
N LEU A 177 -8.34 1.33 2.17
CA LEU A 177 -8.43 0.94 0.76
C LEU A 177 -9.22 -0.37 0.58
N LEU A 178 -8.94 -1.37 1.41
CA LEU A 178 -9.62 -2.67 1.39
C LEU A 178 -11.10 -2.56 1.74
N GLU A 179 -11.46 -1.74 2.73
CA GLU A 179 -12.85 -1.40 3.03
C GLU A 179 -13.55 -0.81 1.80
N GLU A 180 -12.97 0.19 1.16
CA GLU A 180 -13.54 0.81 -0.04
C GLU A 180 -13.72 -0.19 -1.19
N MET A 181 -12.74 -1.07 -1.42
CA MET A 181 -12.82 -2.09 -2.47
C MET A 181 -13.89 -3.17 -2.20
N MET A 182 -14.27 -3.35 -0.93
CA MET A 182 -15.31 -4.29 -0.50
C MET A 182 -16.70 -3.65 -0.40
N LYS A 183 -16.85 -2.34 -0.65
CA LYS A 183 -18.16 -1.70 -0.73
C LYS A 183 -19.01 -2.24 -1.91
N PRO A 184 -20.35 -2.11 -1.84
CA PRO A 184 -21.26 -2.63 -2.86
C PRO A 184 -21.03 -2.15 -4.29
N ASN A 185 -20.46 -0.95 -4.45
CA ASN A 185 -20.11 -0.37 -5.74
C ASN A 185 -18.88 -1.01 -6.39
N ASN A 186 -18.07 -1.77 -5.65
CA ASN A 186 -16.81 -2.37 -6.12
C ASN A 186 -16.82 -3.90 -6.10
N ARG A 187 -17.21 -4.51 -4.95
CA ARG A 187 -17.28 -5.98 -4.77
C ARG A 187 -16.01 -6.70 -5.29
N ALA A 188 -14.84 -6.19 -4.93
CA ALA A 188 -13.58 -6.72 -5.45
C ALA A 188 -13.30 -8.17 -4.99
N ALA A 189 -12.46 -8.88 -5.75
CA ALA A 189 -11.91 -10.19 -5.38
C ALA A 189 -10.47 -10.00 -4.91
N ILE A 190 -10.24 -10.06 -3.59
CA ILE A 190 -8.99 -9.62 -2.96
C ILE A 190 -8.29 -10.77 -2.24
N LEU A 191 -6.97 -10.85 -2.40
CA LEU A 191 -6.08 -11.65 -1.56
C LEU A 191 -5.06 -10.73 -0.87
N VAL A 192 -5.01 -10.75 0.45
CA VAL A 192 -3.99 -10.07 1.25
C VAL A 192 -2.98 -11.11 1.74
N VAL A 193 -1.73 -10.99 1.34
CA VAL A 193 -0.63 -11.79 1.87
C VAL A 193 -0.04 -11.07 3.06
N ASP A 194 -0.32 -11.58 4.26
CA ASP A 194 -0.04 -10.90 5.52
C ASP A 194 1.02 -11.67 6.34
N PRO A 195 2.30 -11.23 6.35
CA PRO A 195 3.36 -11.87 7.12
C PRO A 195 3.26 -11.62 8.63
N HIS A 196 2.38 -10.72 9.09
CA HIS A 196 2.32 -10.25 10.48
C HIS A 196 0.98 -10.50 11.20
N GLY A 197 -0.08 -10.85 10.48
CA GLY A 197 -1.39 -11.20 11.03
C GLY A 197 -2.25 -9.98 11.45
N GLU A 198 -1.99 -8.80 10.88
CA GLU A 198 -2.64 -7.53 11.25
C GLU A 198 -4.05 -7.36 10.68
N TYR A 199 -4.41 -8.12 9.64
CA TYR A 199 -5.61 -7.89 8.83
C TYR A 199 -6.83 -8.71 9.23
N SER A 200 -6.73 -9.56 10.27
CA SER A 200 -7.85 -10.39 10.76
C SER A 200 -9.09 -9.60 11.18
N THR A 201 -8.89 -8.37 11.66
CA THR A 201 -9.95 -7.42 12.08
C THR A 201 -10.88 -6.97 10.96
N LEU A 202 -10.49 -7.14 9.69
CA LEU A 202 -11.34 -6.84 8.53
C LEU A 202 -12.60 -7.72 8.46
N SER A 203 -12.62 -8.86 9.16
CA SER A 203 -13.81 -9.70 9.30
C SER A 203 -15.02 -8.97 9.90
N GLU A 204 -14.79 -7.88 10.65
CA GLU A 204 -15.87 -7.04 11.18
C GLU A 204 -16.65 -6.28 10.11
N MET A 205 -16.15 -6.17 8.86
CA MET A 205 -16.92 -5.58 7.74
C MET A 205 -18.27 -6.27 7.55
N VAL A 206 -18.31 -7.59 7.79
CA VAL A 206 -19.51 -8.42 7.67
C VAL A 206 -20.64 -7.88 8.54
N ASN A 207 -20.34 -7.25 9.68
CA ASN A 207 -21.30 -6.73 10.66
C ASN A 207 -21.74 -5.28 10.42
N LYS A 208 -21.21 -4.62 9.39
CA LYS A 208 -21.36 -3.18 9.18
C LYS A 208 -22.33 -2.91 8.01
N PRO A 209 -23.39 -2.11 8.19
CA PRO A 209 -24.42 -1.88 7.16
C PRO A 209 -23.90 -1.26 5.86
N GLU A 210 -22.90 -0.38 5.95
CA GLU A 210 -22.32 0.33 4.80
C GLU A 210 -21.62 -0.56 3.75
N PHE A 211 -21.36 -1.84 4.08
CA PHE A 211 -20.81 -2.81 3.14
C PHE A 211 -21.87 -3.71 2.50
N ARG A 212 -23.16 -3.52 2.83
CA ARG A 212 -24.26 -4.37 2.36
C ARG A 212 -25.17 -3.62 1.40
N ASP A 213 -25.72 -4.31 0.42
CA ASP A 213 -26.68 -3.76 -0.55
C ASP A 213 -27.54 -4.86 -1.18
N GLY A 214 -28.84 -4.87 -0.89
CA GLY A 214 -29.72 -5.96 -1.28
C GLY A 214 -29.21 -7.31 -0.77
N ASP A 215 -28.95 -8.24 -1.69
CA ASP A 215 -28.42 -9.58 -1.39
C ASP A 215 -26.90 -9.62 -1.22
N TYR A 216 -26.21 -8.48 -1.43
CA TYR A 216 -24.77 -8.40 -1.29
C TYR A 216 -24.32 -8.24 0.16
N GLN A 217 -23.39 -9.08 0.59
CA GLN A 217 -22.62 -8.95 1.82
C GLN A 217 -21.16 -9.33 1.55
N PRO A 218 -20.16 -8.59 2.09
CA PRO A 218 -18.76 -8.96 1.92
C PRO A 218 -18.50 -10.29 2.63
N THR A 219 -17.68 -11.14 2.01
CA THR A 219 -17.14 -12.34 2.65
C THR A 219 -15.68 -12.10 3.02
N VAL A 220 -15.30 -12.35 4.27
CA VAL A 220 -13.91 -12.27 4.71
C VAL A 220 -13.43 -13.63 5.17
N LYS A 221 -12.39 -14.18 4.54
CA LYS A 221 -11.80 -15.49 4.87
C LYS A 221 -10.40 -15.30 5.40
N ILE A 222 -10.03 -16.05 6.44
CA ILE A 222 -8.66 -16.05 6.99
C ILE A 222 -8.07 -17.44 6.79
N TYR A 223 -7.08 -17.54 5.92
CA TYR A 223 -6.30 -18.75 5.68
C TYR A 223 -5.00 -18.69 6.47
N ARG A 224 -4.74 -19.71 7.28
CA ARG A 224 -3.48 -19.90 8.00
C ARG A 224 -2.69 -21.04 7.38
N LYS A 225 -1.45 -21.21 7.82
CA LYS A 225 -0.52 -22.26 7.37
C LYS A 225 -1.17 -23.64 7.26
N GLU A 226 -1.99 -24.02 8.23
CA GLU A 226 -2.58 -25.35 8.33
C GLU A 226 -3.62 -25.61 7.23
N SER A 227 -4.25 -24.55 6.73
CA SER A 227 -5.27 -24.60 5.68
C SER A 227 -4.68 -24.47 4.28
N LEU A 228 -3.42 -24.03 4.17
CA LEU A 228 -2.74 -23.86 2.89
C LEU A 228 -2.12 -25.18 2.44
N LYS A 229 -2.56 -25.65 1.28
CA LYS A 229 -2.04 -26.86 0.64
C LYS A 229 -1.50 -26.53 -0.74
N ILE A 230 -0.31 -27.02 -1.03
CA ILE A 230 0.36 -26.91 -2.33
C ILE A 230 0.59 -28.32 -2.86
N LYS A 231 0.03 -28.60 -4.02
CA LYS A 231 0.25 -29.89 -4.69
C LYS A 231 1.69 -29.90 -5.19
N ILE A 232 2.42 -30.99 -4.93
CA ILE A 232 3.85 -31.07 -5.26
C ILE A 232 4.15 -30.85 -6.75
N THR A 233 3.19 -31.16 -7.63
CA THR A 233 3.32 -30.95 -9.08
C THR A 233 3.28 -29.48 -9.51
N GLU A 234 2.85 -28.57 -8.63
CA GLU A 234 2.86 -27.12 -8.84
C GLU A 234 4.22 -26.49 -8.52
N LEU A 235 5.13 -27.25 -7.91
CA LEU A 235 6.49 -26.79 -7.64
C LEU A 235 7.36 -26.97 -8.89
N GLU A 236 8.07 -25.90 -9.24
CA GLU A 236 9.13 -25.92 -10.25
C GLU A 236 10.43 -26.44 -9.62
N LEU A 237 11.40 -26.82 -10.46
CA LEU A 237 12.70 -27.29 -10.00
C LEU A 237 13.39 -26.25 -9.10
N ASP A 238 13.39 -24.98 -9.51
CA ASP A 238 14.03 -23.88 -8.77
C ASP A 238 13.41 -23.66 -7.39
N ASP A 239 12.10 -23.90 -7.26
CA ASP A 239 11.41 -23.80 -5.98
C ASP A 239 11.94 -24.82 -4.97
N LEU A 240 12.07 -26.07 -5.44
CA LEU A 240 12.55 -27.22 -4.67
C LEU A 240 14.04 -27.06 -4.34
N LEU A 241 14.87 -26.70 -5.32
CA LEU A 241 16.30 -26.45 -5.08
C LEU A 241 16.50 -25.38 -4.01
N GLY A 242 15.76 -24.27 -4.11
CA GLY A 242 15.92 -23.18 -3.16
C GLY A 242 15.30 -23.43 -1.78
N ILE A 243 14.45 -24.45 -1.56
CA ILE A 243 13.93 -24.78 -0.21
C ILE A 243 14.73 -25.90 0.45
N LEU A 244 15.38 -26.74 -0.36
CA LEU A 244 16.18 -27.85 0.12
C LEU A 244 17.58 -27.42 0.54
N ASP A 245 18.12 -26.33 -0.01
CA ASP A 245 19.47 -25.82 0.30
C ASP A 245 20.54 -26.93 0.11
N LEU A 246 20.68 -27.35 -1.15
CA LEU A 246 21.54 -28.44 -1.58
C LEU A 246 22.88 -27.91 -2.09
N SER A 247 23.98 -28.61 -1.79
CA SER A 247 25.28 -28.35 -2.42
C SER A 247 25.27 -28.73 -3.90
N GLU A 248 26.17 -28.20 -4.72
CA GLU A 248 26.22 -28.47 -6.17
C GLU A 248 26.18 -29.97 -6.51
N LYS A 249 26.97 -30.78 -5.79
CA LYS A 249 26.98 -32.24 -5.95
C LYS A 249 25.61 -32.85 -5.63
N MET A 250 24.94 -32.37 -4.59
CA MET A 250 23.59 -32.84 -4.22
C MET A 250 22.54 -32.40 -5.25
N GLN A 251 22.64 -31.17 -5.76
CA GLN A 251 21.75 -30.63 -6.77
C GLN A 251 21.78 -31.50 -8.03
N HIS A 252 22.96 -31.95 -8.49
CA HIS A 252 23.06 -32.83 -9.65
C HIS A 252 22.18 -34.10 -9.53
N PHE A 253 22.26 -34.80 -8.39
CA PHE A 253 21.43 -36.00 -8.14
C PHE A 253 19.94 -35.65 -8.01
N PHE A 254 19.63 -34.55 -7.32
CA PHE A 254 18.25 -34.11 -7.14
C PHE A 254 17.59 -33.72 -8.47
N VAL A 255 18.28 -32.97 -9.31
CA VAL A 255 17.83 -32.55 -10.65
C VAL A 255 17.54 -33.77 -11.53
N THR A 256 18.45 -34.75 -11.54
CA THR A 256 18.25 -36.02 -12.26
C THR A 256 17.00 -36.73 -11.77
N GLY A 257 16.82 -36.86 -10.45
CA GLY A 257 15.65 -37.50 -9.86
C GLY A 257 14.36 -36.73 -10.14
N PHE A 258 14.40 -35.40 -10.11
CA PHE A 258 13.28 -34.53 -10.42
C PHE A 258 12.80 -34.70 -11.86
N PHE A 259 13.71 -34.72 -12.84
CA PHE A 259 13.32 -34.91 -14.24
C PHE A 259 12.76 -36.31 -14.51
N ASN A 260 13.34 -37.36 -13.93
CA ASN A 260 12.79 -38.71 -14.03
C ASN A 260 11.37 -38.76 -13.44
N TRP A 261 11.17 -38.16 -12.28
CA TRP A 261 9.86 -38.07 -11.63
C TRP A 261 8.85 -37.25 -12.44
N ARG A 262 9.30 -36.13 -13.03
CA ARG A 262 8.44 -35.24 -13.83
C ARG A 262 7.99 -35.88 -15.14
N ASN A 263 8.85 -36.69 -15.76
CA ASN A 263 8.57 -37.39 -17.02
C ASN A 263 8.02 -38.82 -16.80
N GLY A 264 8.01 -39.30 -15.56
CA GLY A 264 7.51 -40.61 -15.18
C GLY A 264 5.97 -40.67 -15.10
N PRO A 265 5.40 -41.87 -14.87
CA PRO A 265 3.95 -42.08 -14.82
C PRO A 265 3.30 -41.69 -13.48
N HIS A 266 4.10 -41.46 -12.43
CA HIS A 266 3.63 -41.20 -11.08
C HIS A 266 4.30 -39.95 -10.50
N HIS A 267 3.48 -39.05 -9.96
CA HIS A 267 3.91 -37.72 -9.53
C HIS A 267 3.65 -37.44 -8.04
N LYS A 268 3.78 -38.45 -7.16
CA LYS A 268 3.67 -38.25 -5.70
C LYS A 268 5.02 -37.90 -5.09
N LYS A 269 5.00 -37.39 -3.85
CA LYS A 269 6.18 -37.16 -3.00
C LYS A 269 7.03 -38.42 -2.87
N SER A 270 6.41 -39.57 -2.66
CA SER A 270 7.09 -40.87 -2.53
C SER A 270 7.83 -41.27 -3.81
N ASP A 271 7.30 -40.91 -4.97
CA ASP A 271 7.89 -41.25 -6.26
C ASP A 271 9.15 -40.41 -6.51
N LEU A 272 9.08 -39.09 -6.25
CA LEU A 272 10.26 -38.22 -6.34
C LEU A 272 11.36 -38.69 -5.37
N ARG A 273 10.96 -39.05 -4.15
CA ARG A 273 11.87 -39.61 -3.16
C ARG A 273 12.54 -40.89 -3.68
N ARG A 274 11.80 -41.77 -4.34
CA ARG A 274 12.32 -43.00 -4.94
C ARG A 274 13.28 -42.73 -6.09
N GLU A 275 12.97 -41.78 -6.97
CA GLU A 275 13.85 -41.41 -8.09
C GLU A 275 15.20 -40.83 -7.63
N ILE A 276 15.23 -40.20 -6.45
CA ILE A 276 16.48 -39.79 -5.80
C ILE A 276 17.20 -41.02 -5.21
N GLU A 277 16.48 -41.90 -4.52
CA GLU A 277 17.02 -43.11 -3.89
C GLU A 277 17.67 -44.08 -4.88
N VAL A 278 17.08 -44.29 -6.06
CA VAL A 278 17.56 -45.23 -7.09
C VAL A 278 18.97 -44.87 -7.60
N GLN A 279 19.40 -43.61 -7.44
CA GLN A 279 20.75 -43.17 -7.81
C GLN A 279 21.82 -43.56 -6.77
N ARG A 280 21.44 -44.21 -5.66
CA ARG A 280 22.36 -44.66 -4.62
C ARG A 280 23.33 -45.72 -5.14
N ASN A 281 24.60 -45.53 -4.80
CA ASN A 281 25.69 -46.47 -5.00
C ASN A 281 26.72 -46.33 -3.86
N PRO A 282 27.69 -47.25 -3.73
CA PRO A 282 28.66 -47.24 -2.62
C PRO A 282 29.50 -45.96 -2.48
N THR A 283 29.58 -45.12 -3.50
CA THR A 283 30.40 -43.90 -3.50
C THR A 283 29.62 -42.63 -3.17
N ASN A 284 28.28 -42.66 -3.21
CA ASN A 284 27.42 -41.48 -3.01
C ASN A 284 26.32 -41.68 -1.95
N GLU A 285 26.30 -42.80 -1.23
CA GLU A 285 25.34 -43.14 -0.16
C GLU A 285 25.07 -41.97 0.80
N SER A 286 26.11 -41.42 1.43
CA SER A 286 25.97 -40.30 2.37
C SER A 286 25.41 -39.03 1.73
N THR A 287 25.64 -38.83 0.42
CA THR A 287 25.11 -37.68 -0.34
C THR A 287 23.62 -37.86 -0.60
N ILE A 288 23.19 -39.06 -1.00
CA ILE A 288 21.78 -39.39 -1.22
C ILE A 288 21.00 -39.31 0.08
N ASP A 289 21.51 -39.87 1.18
CA ASP A 289 20.90 -39.76 2.52
C ASP A 289 20.70 -38.31 2.95
N ALA A 290 21.70 -37.46 2.68
CA ALA A 290 21.64 -36.05 3.01
C ALA A 290 20.60 -35.28 2.17
N ILE A 291 20.37 -35.66 0.90
CA ILE A 291 19.29 -35.08 0.06
C ILE A 291 17.94 -35.53 0.61
N LEU A 292 17.77 -36.82 0.85
CA LEU A 292 16.52 -37.41 1.29
C LEU A 292 16.11 -36.88 2.67
N TRP A 293 17.06 -36.72 3.59
CA TRP A 293 16.78 -36.12 4.90
C TRP A 293 16.24 -34.69 4.76
N ARG A 294 16.84 -33.87 3.88
CA ARG A 294 16.38 -32.50 3.59
C ARG A 294 14.99 -32.51 2.94
N PHE A 295 14.79 -33.38 1.95
CA PHE A 295 13.52 -33.56 1.27
C PHE A 295 12.41 -33.94 2.25
N ASP A 296 12.64 -34.99 3.04
CA ASP A 296 11.69 -35.46 4.04
C ASP A 296 11.43 -34.39 5.11
N SER A 297 12.45 -33.60 5.49
CA SER A 297 12.30 -32.48 6.43
C SER A 297 11.38 -31.38 5.90
N VAL A 298 11.53 -31.01 4.63
CA VAL A 298 10.66 -30.03 3.96
C VAL A 298 9.24 -30.57 3.79
N MET A 299 9.10 -31.83 3.35
CA MET A 299 7.78 -32.43 3.11
C MET A 299 6.97 -32.64 4.40
N ARG A 300 7.65 -32.86 5.54
CA ARG A 300 6.99 -32.92 6.87
C ARG A 300 6.43 -31.59 7.37
N ARG A 301 6.72 -30.46 6.72
CA ARG A 301 6.19 -29.13 7.13
C ARG A 301 4.67 -28.98 6.93
N GLY A 302 4.01 -29.91 6.23
CA GLY A 302 2.56 -30.02 6.11
C GLY A 302 1.90 -29.09 5.07
N ILE A 303 2.71 -28.34 4.30
CA ILE A 303 2.24 -27.45 3.24
C ILE A 303 2.11 -28.21 1.90
N PHE A 304 2.98 -29.20 1.65
CA PHE A 304 3.05 -29.92 0.37
C PHE A 304 2.26 -31.23 0.40
N GLU A 305 1.38 -31.43 -0.58
CA GLU A 305 0.53 -32.61 -0.72
C GLU A 305 0.67 -33.26 -2.10
N ASP A 306 0.29 -34.54 -2.20
CA ASP A 306 0.40 -35.29 -3.46
C ASP A 306 -0.68 -34.90 -4.48
N HIS A 307 -1.89 -34.62 -3.99
CA HIS A 307 -3.06 -34.46 -4.84
C HIS A 307 -3.85 -33.18 -4.57
N LEU A 308 -3.78 -32.67 -3.33
CA LEU A 308 -4.58 -31.53 -2.89
C LEU A 308 -3.80 -30.23 -2.99
N HIS A 309 -4.48 -29.17 -3.38
CA HIS A 309 -4.01 -27.81 -3.21
C HIS A 309 -5.18 -26.87 -2.96
N THR A 310 -4.91 -25.72 -2.36
CA THR A 310 -5.93 -24.70 -2.14
C THR A 310 -6.36 -24.11 -3.49
N GLN A 311 -7.64 -24.26 -3.82
CA GLN A 311 -8.18 -23.80 -5.11
C GLN A 311 -8.20 -22.27 -5.19
N LEU A 312 -7.99 -21.72 -6.39
CA LEU A 312 -8.03 -20.26 -6.57
C LEU A 312 -9.44 -19.70 -6.34
N ALA A 313 -10.49 -20.46 -6.69
CA ALA A 313 -11.88 -20.09 -6.42
C ALA A 313 -12.21 -20.02 -4.92
N GLU A 314 -11.46 -20.72 -4.06
CA GLU A 314 -11.60 -20.57 -2.62
C GLU A 314 -10.99 -19.25 -2.12
N LEU A 315 -9.88 -18.82 -2.74
CA LEU A 315 -9.12 -17.63 -2.37
C LEU A 315 -9.67 -16.35 -2.99
N PHE A 316 -10.29 -16.42 -4.16
CA PHE A 316 -10.80 -15.27 -4.89
C PHE A 316 -12.26 -15.49 -5.27
N ALA A 317 -13.11 -14.53 -4.94
CA ALA A 317 -14.46 -14.39 -5.48
C ALA A 317 -14.86 -12.90 -5.44
N PRO A 318 -15.65 -12.38 -6.38
CA PRO A 318 -16.17 -11.02 -6.30
C PRO A 318 -16.92 -10.81 -4.98
N GLY A 319 -16.56 -9.78 -4.23
CA GLY A 319 -17.09 -9.52 -2.90
C GLY A 319 -16.44 -10.34 -1.80
N GLN A 320 -15.30 -10.98 -2.07
CA GLN A 320 -14.52 -11.73 -1.08
C GLN A 320 -13.15 -11.09 -0.85
N LEU A 321 -12.81 -10.89 0.41
CA LEU A 321 -11.47 -10.56 0.88
C LEU A 321 -10.89 -11.77 1.61
N THR A 322 -9.82 -12.34 1.07
CA THR A 322 -9.08 -13.42 1.71
C THR A 322 -7.80 -12.88 2.32
N VAL A 323 -7.59 -13.09 3.62
CA VAL A 323 -6.33 -12.84 4.31
C VAL A 323 -5.57 -14.15 4.40
N LEU A 324 -4.43 -14.23 3.74
CA LEU A 324 -3.45 -15.29 3.91
C LEU A 324 -2.47 -14.87 5.01
N ASP A 325 -2.77 -15.31 6.22
CA ASP A 325 -1.96 -15.08 7.41
C ASP A 325 -0.77 -16.04 7.41
N LEU A 326 0.41 -15.48 7.11
CA LEU A 326 1.69 -16.17 7.09
C LEU A 326 2.52 -15.87 8.35
N SER A 327 1.90 -15.35 9.41
CA SER A 327 2.59 -15.11 10.68
C SER A 327 3.18 -16.41 11.23
N GLY A 328 4.43 -16.33 11.73
CA GLY A 328 5.17 -17.50 12.23
C GLY A 328 5.75 -18.42 11.13
N ILE A 329 5.58 -18.11 9.85
CA ILE A 329 6.24 -18.82 8.74
C ILE A 329 7.58 -18.14 8.41
N GLY A 330 8.63 -18.94 8.15
CA GLY A 330 9.93 -18.41 7.75
C GLY A 330 9.90 -17.74 6.38
N GLU A 331 10.71 -16.70 6.17
CA GLU A 331 10.69 -15.87 4.97
C GLU A 331 10.83 -16.67 3.66
N SER A 332 11.72 -17.66 3.60
CA SER A 332 11.90 -18.51 2.42
C SER A 332 10.64 -19.33 2.07
N ASP A 333 9.88 -19.76 3.08
CA ASP A 333 8.62 -20.48 2.89
C ASP A 333 7.51 -19.50 2.47
N GLN A 334 7.47 -18.29 3.03
CA GLN A 334 6.56 -17.22 2.60
C GLN A 334 6.79 -16.89 1.11
N GLN A 335 8.04 -16.66 0.70
CA GLN A 335 8.41 -16.39 -0.70
C GLN A 335 7.99 -17.52 -1.63
N LEU A 336 8.18 -18.78 -1.22
CA LEU A 336 7.77 -19.93 -2.01
C LEU A 336 6.25 -20.01 -2.17
N ILE A 337 5.51 -19.88 -1.07
CA ILE A 337 4.04 -19.89 -1.08
C ILE A 337 3.52 -18.81 -2.04
N VAL A 338 4.02 -17.58 -1.90
CA VAL A 338 3.63 -16.46 -2.76
C VAL A 338 4.02 -16.73 -4.21
N SER A 339 5.23 -17.23 -4.49
CA SER A 339 5.67 -17.57 -5.84
C SER A 339 4.72 -18.55 -6.53
N VAL A 340 4.38 -19.66 -5.86
CA VAL A 340 3.48 -20.69 -6.38
C VAL A 340 2.08 -20.13 -6.60
N LEU A 341 1.53 -19.38 -5.63
CA LEU A 341 0.20 -18.78 -5.73
C LEU A 341 0.13 -17.78 -6.89
N LEU A 342 1.12 -16.91 -7.03
CA LEU A 342 1.20 -15.92 -8.10
C LEU A 342 1.31 -16.58 -9.48
N ARG A 343 2.15 -17.62 -9.64
CA ARG A 343 2.26 -18.36 -10.92
C ARG A 343 0.94 -19.03 -11.28
N ARG A 344 0.28 -19.68 -10.32
CA ARG A 344 -1.03 -20.30 -10.52
C ARG A 344 -2.09 -19.27 -10.89
N LEU A 345 -2.13 -18.13 -10.20
CA LEU A 345 -3.05 -17.04 -10.50
C LEU A 345 -2.83 -16.48 -11.90
N PHE A 346 -1.57 -16.25 -12.28
CA PHE A 346 -1.21 -15.75 -13.60
C PHE A 346 -1.66 -16.70 -14.70
N ASP A 347 -1.30 -17.99 -14.61
CA ASP A 347 -1.72 -19.00 -15.59
C ASP A 347 -3.25 -19.13 -15.65
N ALA A 348 -3.95 -19.15 -14.52
CA ALA A 348 -5.41 -19.25 -14.47
C ALA A 348 -6.09 -18.07 -15.19
N ARG A 349 -5.66 -16.83 -14.91
CA ARG A 349 -6.22 -15.63 -15.52
C ARG A 349 -5.86 -15.50 -16.99
N GLU A 350 -4.59 -15.72 -17.35
CA GLU A 350 -4.16 -15.73 -18.75
C GLU A 350 -4.92 -16.80 -19.53
N GLY A 351 -4.95 -18.04 -19.03
CA GLY A 351 -5.64 -19.15 -19.67
C GLY A 351 -7.14 -18.93 -19.79
N THR A 352 -7.79 -18.33 -18.79
CA THR A 352 -9.22 -18.00 -18.88
C THR A 352 -9.49 -16.92 -19.93
N VAL A 353 -8.70 -15.84 -19.94
CA VAL A 353 -8.86 -14.73 -20.92
C VAL A 353 -8.57 -15.20 -22.35
N ASN A 354 -7.57 -16.06 -22.52
CA ASN A 354 -7.19 -16.65 -23.80
C ASN A 354 -8.01 -17.90 -24.17
N GLN A 355 -9.07 -18.21 -23.40
CA GLN A 355 -9.97 -19.34 -23.66
C GLN A 355 -9.29 -20.73 -23.66
N ARG A 356 -8.14 -20.87 -22.97
CA ARG A 356 -7.47 -22.14 -22.71
C ARG A 356 -8.16 -22.99 -21.64
N TYR A 357 -8.87 -22.34 -20.71
CA TYR A 357 -9.59 -23.01 -19.61
C TYR A 357 -11.09 -22.75 -19.72
N ALA A 358 -11.89 -23.81 -19.61
CA ALA A 358 -13.35 -23.77 -19.59
C ALA A 358 -13.92 -23.70 -18.16
N GLU A 359 -15.19 -23.30 -18.02
CA GLU A 359 -15.84 -23.03 -16.72
C GLU A 359 -15.79 -24.20 -15.71
N ASN A 360 -15.78 -25.44 -16.21
CA ASN A 360 -15.73 -26.64 -15.40
C ASN A 360 -14.30 -27.06 -14.98
N GLU A 361 -13.28 -26.32 -15.41
CA GLU A 361 -11.88 -26.60 -15.08
C GLU A 361 -11.43 -25.87 -13.82
N GLU A 362 -10.57 -26.52 -13.03
CA GLU A 362 -10.03 -25.98 -11.77
C GLU A 362 -9.28 -24.65 -11.94
N ARG A 363 -8.67 -24.43 -13.11
CA ARG A 363 -7.89 -23.22 -13.42
C ARG A 363 -8.73 -22.11 -14.06
N TYR A 364 -10.04 -22.29 -14.20
CA TYR A 364 -10.91 -21.23 -14.68
C TYR A 364 -11.16 -20.18 -13.61
N LEU A 365 -10.86 -18.92 -13.96
CA LEU A 365 -11.03 -17.78 -13.07
C LEU A 365 -11.54 -16.59 -13.89
N PRO A 366 -12.86 -16.32 -13.95
CA PRO A 366 -13.45 -15.42 -14.94
C PRO A 366 -13.42 -13.93 -14.59
N TYR A 367 -12.93 -13.55 -13.40
CA TYR A 367 -12.95 -12.17 -12.92
C TYR A 367 -11.55 -11.62 -12.62
N PRO A 368 -11.36 -10.30 -12.69
CA PRO A 368 -10.15 -9.64 -12.21
C PRO A 368 -9.90 -9.92 -10.72
N THR A 369 -8.63 -9.91 -10.35
CA THR A 369 -8.18 -10.14 -8.97
C THR A 369 -7.26 -9.03 -8.51
N PHE A 370 -7.22 -8.80 -7.19
CA PHE A 370 -6.32 -7.84 -6.58
C PHE A 370 -5.53 -8.50 -5.45
N VAL A 371 -4.20 -8.46 -5.56
CA VAL A 371 -3.31 -9.07 -4.57
C VAL A 371 -2.57 -7.98 -3.81
N VAL A 372 -2.70 -7.96 -2.49
CA VAL A 372 -1.92 -7.09 -1.61
C VAL A 372 -0.75 -7.88 -1.05
N LEU A 373 0.46 -7.41 -1.29
CA LEU A 373 1.70 -7.99 -0.78
C LEU A 373 2.27 -7.09 0.32
N GLU A 374 2.00 -7.44 1.58
CA GLU A 374 2.61 -6.79 2.73
C GLU A 374 4.10 -7.11 2.86
N GLU A 375 4.88 -6.13 3.30
CA GLU A 375 6.34 -6.17 3.31
C GLU A 375 6.92 -6.64 1.95
N ALA A 376 6.47 -6.05 0.85
CA ALA A 376 6.78 -6.44 -0.53
C ALA A 376 8.29 -6.61 -0.84
N HIS A 377 9.17 -5.93 -0.11
CA HIS A 377 10.62 -6.11 -0.23
C HIS A 377 11.10 -7.54 0.12
N ARG A 378 10.30 -8.34 0.84
CA ARG A 378 10.54 -9.78 1.04
C ARG A 378 10.35 -10.59 -0.24
N TYR A 379 9.46 -10.14 -1.13
CA TYR A 379 9.08 -10.88 -2.33
C TYR A 379 9.77 -10.38 -3.60
N ALA A 380 10.17 -9.11 -3.63
CA ALA A 380 10.98 -8.49 -4.68
C ALA A 380 12.06 -7.57 -4.07
N PRO A 381 13.10 -8.14 -3.43
CA PRO A 381 14.18 -7.35 -2.86
C PRO A 381 15.02 -6.67 -3.95
N GLN A 382 15.56 -5.49 -3.63
CA GLN A 382 16.53 -4.77 -4.47
C GLN A 382 17.80 -5.59 -4.68
N ASN A 383 18.31 -6.19 -3.60
CA ASN A 383 19.51 -7.02 -3.60
C ASN A 383 19.16 -8.47 -3.24
N GLY A 384 19.75 -9.42 -3.96
CA GLY A 384 19.50 -10.85 -3.79
C GLY A 384 18.36 -11.38 -4.67
N GLU A 385 18.24 -12.70 -4.66
CA GLU A 385 17.24 -13.44 -5.43
C GLU A 385 16.13 -13.89 -4.48
N ALA A 386 14.92 -13.34 -4.63
CA ALA A 386 13.73 -13.92 -4.03
C ALA A 386 12.99 -14.74 -5.09
N LYS A 387 12.55 -15.95 -4.73
CA LYS A 387 11.89 -16.87 -5.67
C LYS A 387 10.65 -16.26 -6.34
N SER A 388 9.92 -15.46 -5.58
CA SER A 388 8.72 -14.75 -6.04
C SER A 388 9.03 -13.58 -6.97
N LYS A 389 10.28 -13.06 -7.02
CA LYS A 389 10.63 -11.83 -7.75
C LYS A 389 10.36 -11.98 -9.25
N ARG A 390 10.77 -13.10 -9.84
CA ARG A 390 10.59 -13.36 -11.28
C ARG A 390 9.12 -13.32 -11.70
N VAL A 391 8.27 -14.12 -11.04
CA VAL A 391 6.83 -14.15 -11.35
C VAL A 391 6.16 -12.82 -11.03
N LEU A 392 6.56 -12.16 -9.95
CA LEU A 392 6.00 -10.86 -9.61
C LEU A 392 6.32 -9.81 -10.68
N LYS A 393 7.55 -9.76 -11.21
CA LYS A 393 7.89 -8.89 -12.34
C LYS A 393 7.05 -9.19 -13.58
N THR A 394 6.84 -10.47 -13.91
CA THR A 394 5.95 -10.87 -15.02
C THR A 394 4.51 -10.37 -14.80
N ILE A 395 3.98 -10.51 -13.59
CA ILE A 395 2.63 -10.01 -13.26
C ILE A 395 2.57 -8.49 -13.34
N LEU A 396 3.59 -7.78 -12.85
CA LEU A 396 3.62 -6.32 -12.89
C LEU A 396 3.75 -5.78 -14.33
N SER A 397 4.39 -6.51 -15.24
CA SER A 397 4.52 -6.10 -16.64
C SER A 397 3.35 -6.53 -17.53
N GLU A 398 2.77 -7.71 -17.28
CA GLU A 398 1.78 -8.34 -18.17
C GLU A 398 0.40 -8.56 -17.54
N GLY A 399 0.31 -8.62 -16.22
CA GLY A 399 -0.89 -8.93 -15.45
C GLY A 399 -2.06 -7.97 -15.72
N ARG A 400 -1.76 -6.72 -16.12
CA ARG A 400 -2.76 -5.75 -16.62
C ARG A 400 -3.67 -6.34 -17.70
N LYS A 401 -3.10 -7.07 -18.67
CA LYS A 401 -3.84 -7.65 -19.80
C LYS A 401 -4.84 -8.72 -19.33
N PHE A 402 -4.51 -9.37 -18.21
CA PHE A 402 -5.27 -10.49 -17.67
C PHE A 402 -6.06 -10.10 -16.41
N GLY A 403 -6.14 -8.80 -16.06
CA GLY A 403 -6.91 -8.32 -14.91
C GLY A 403 -6.34 -8.78 -13.56
N ILE A 404 -5.01 -8.82 -13.41
CA ILE A 404 -4.35 -9.06 -12.13
C ILE A 404 -3.77 -7.75 -11.64
N GLY A 405 -4.38 -7.18 -10.61
CA GLY A 405 -3.86 -6.01 -9.90
C GLY A 405 -2.99 -6.42 -8.72
N VAL A 406 -1.95 -5.64 -8.46
CA VAL A 406 -1.03 -5.88 -7.34
C VAL A 406 -0.88 -4.59 -6.56
N CYS A 407 -1.03 -4.68 -5.24
CA CYS A 407 -0.66 -3.65 -4.30
C CYS A 407 0.64 -4.04 -3.60
N MET A 408 1.73 -3.35 -3.90
CA MET A 408 3.00 -3.55 -3.22
C MET A 408 3.10 -2.63 -2.01
N VAL A 409 3.19 -3.22 -0.83
CA VAL A 409 3.23 -2.47 0.42
C VAL A 409 4.61 -2.63 1.05
N SER A 410 5.33 -1.54 1.29
CA SER A 410 6.65 -1.63 1.93
C SER A 410 6.93 -0.45 2.82
N GLN A 411 7.57 -0.74 3.96
CA GLN A 411 8.12 0.29 4.83
C GLN A 411 9.58 0.67 4.53
N ARG A 412 10.18 0.01 3.54
CA ARG A 412 11.59 0.16 3.15
C ARG A 412 11.67 0.22 1.62
N PRO A 413 11.33 1.34 0.99
CA PRO A 413 11.36 1.46 -0.47
C PRO A 413 12.78 1.22 -1.03
N ALA A 414 13.86 1.64 -0.34
CA ALA A 414 15.23 1.37 -0.79
C ALA A 414 15.62 -0.13 -0.81
N LYS A 415 14.86 -1.00 -0.13
CA LYS A 415 15.05 -2.46 -0.17
C LYS A 415 14.17 -3.16 -1.19
N LEU A 416 13.24 -2.46 -1.83
CA LEU A 416 12.35 -2.99 -2.85
C LEU A 416 12.98 -2.77 -4.23
N ASP A 417 12.86 -3.77 -5.10
CA ASP A 417 13.31 -3.70 -6.50
C ASP A 417 12.74 -2.49 -7.24
N SER A 418 13.61 -1.61 -7.75
CA SER A 418 13.24 -0.39 -8.45
C SER A 418 12.35 -0.63 -9.67
N ASP A 419 12.65 -1.69 -10.45
CA ASP A 419 11.85 -2.03 -11.62
C ASP A 419 10.44 -2.47 -11.22
N SER A 420 10.33 -3.28 -10.17
CA SER A 420 9.02 -3.68 -9.64
C SER A 420 8.24 -2.45 -9.15
N LEU A 421 8.90 -1.54 -8.44
CA LEU A 421 8.26 -0.32 -7.94
C LEU A 421 7.82 0.63 -9.06
N SER A 422 8.61 0.77 -10.12
CA SER A 422 8.28 1.64 -11.27
C SER A 422 7.12 1.11 -12.11
N GLN A 423 6.83 -0.20 -12.08
CA GLN A 423 5.61 -0.74 -12.70
C GLN A 423 4.32 -0.41 -11.92
N CYS A 424 4.43 0.06 -10.67
CA CYS A 424 3.27 0.55 -9.92
C CYS A 424 2.97 2.00 -10.31
N MET A 425 2.05 2.16 -11.25
CA MET A 425 1.72 3.46 -11.86
C MET A 425 0.88 4.37 -10.96
N SER A 426 0.30 3.85 -9.87
CA SER A 426 -0.39 4.62 -8.84
C SER A 426 0.29 4.44 -7.51
N GLN A 427 0.28 5.47 -6.67
CA GLN A 427 1.00 5.42 -5.39
C GLN A 427 0.29 6.15 -4.26
N ILE A 428 0.49 5.61 -3.07
CA ILE A 428 0.07 6.20 -1.80
C ILE A 428 1.31 6.27 -0.91
N THR A 429 1.93 7.43 -0.86
CA THR A 429 3.18 7.66 -0.14
C THR A 429 2.90 8.41 1.15
N MET A 430 3.13 7.76 2.28
CA MET A 430 3.00 8.36 3.61
C MET A 430 4.33 8.96 4.06
N ARG A 431 4.42 9.41 5.31
CA ARG A 431 5.65 10.02 5.85
C ARG A 431 6.89 9.15 5.61
N ILE A 432 7.92 9.73 4.98
CA ILE A 432 9.25 9.14 4.79
C ILE A 432 10.32 10.14 5.23
N ILE A 433 11.09 9.78 6.26
CA ILE A 433 12.11 10.66 6.85
C ILE A 433 13.51 10.40 6.25
N ASN A 434 13.78 9.15 5.86
CA ASN A 434 15.11 8.75 5.37
C ASN A 434 15.36 9.29 3.94
N PRO A 435 16.43 10.08 3.72
CA PRO A 435 16.71 10.67 2.41
C PRO A 435 17.06 9.61 1.33
N VAL A 436 17.59 8.46 1.72
CA VAL A 436 17.85 7.35 0.79
C VAL A 436 16.53 6.79 0.26
N ASP A 437 15.55 6.63 1.15
CA ASP A 437 14.22 6.15 0.78
C ASP A 437 13.47 7.19 -0.07
N GLN A 438 13.58 8.49 0.24
CA GLN A 438 13.04 9.56 -0.60
C GLN A 438 13.67 9.58 -2.00
N SER A 439 14.99 9.44 -2.09
CA SER A 439 15.70 9.44 -3.37
C SER A 439 15.29 8.25 -4.24
N GLN A 440 15.05 7.08 -3.63
CA GLN A 440 14.55 5.91 -4.36
C GLN A 440 13.13 6.11 -4.88
N ILE A 441 12.28 6.80 -4.11
CA ILE A 441 10.95 7.19 -4.57
C ILE A 441 11.10 8.18 -5.75
N ALA A 442 11.94 9.20 -5.60
CA ALA A 442 12.19 10.20 -6.64
C ALA A 442 12.65 9.60 -7.98
N SER A 443 13.51 8.58 -7.93
CA SER A 443 14.08 7.94 -9.13
C SER A 443 13.14 6.94 -9.80
N SER A 444 12.22 6.34 -9.04
CA SER A 444 11.36 5.26 -9.54
C SER A 444 10.03 5.77 -10.10
N ILE A 445 9.70 7.05 -9.92
CA ILE A 445 8.33 7.58 -10.07
C ILE A 445 8.32 8.89 -10.85
N GLU A 446 7.88 8.83 -12.10
CA GLU A 446 7.83 9.99 -13.00
C GLU A 446 6.75 11.01 -12.62
N SER A 447 5.69 10.59 -11.92
CA SER A 447 4.50 11.41 -11.66
C SER A 447 4.56 12.28 -10.39
N MET A 448 5.61 12.16 -9.58
CA MET A 448 5.76 12.92 -8.33
C MET A 448 6.76 14.07 -8.53
N SER A 449 6.32 15.31 -8.29
CA SER A 449 7.19 16.47 -8.41
C SER A 449 8.17 16.55 -7.22
N ARG A 450 9.32 17.22 -7.42
CA ARG A 450 10.35 17.33 -6.36
C ARG A 450 9.81 18.04 -5.11
N GLU A 451 8.95 19.03 -5.32
CA GLU A 451 8.35 19.82 -4.25
C GLU A 451 7.44 18.95 -3.36
N LEU A 452 6.76 17.95 -3.93
CA LEU A 452 5.97 17.00 -3.13
C LEU A 452 6.83 15.99 -2.38
N LEU A 453 8.04 15.69 -2.88
CA LEU A 453 8.98 14.81 -2.18
C LEU A 453 9.54 15.51 -0.93
N ASP A 454 9.79 16.81 -1.01
CA ASP A 454 10.27 17.63 0.11
C ASP A 454 9.25 17.72 1.26
N GLU A 455 7.97 17.47 0.98
CA GLU A 455 6.90 17.41 1.98
C GLU A 455 6.81 16.06 2.72
N LEU A 456 7.39 14.98 2.17
CA LEU A 456 7.30 13.65 2.77
C LEU A 456 7.76 13.56 4.25
N PRO A 457 8.80 14.28 4.71
CA PRO A 457 9.18 14.31 6.13
C PRO A 457 8.14 15.00 7.03
N ALA A 458 7.44 16.00 6.49
CA ALA A 458 6.55 16.87 7.24
C ALA A 458 5.14 16.28 7.44
N LEU A 459 4.77 15.26 6.64
CA LEU A 459 3.48 14.58 6.73
C LEU A 459 3.17 14.10 8.15
N ALA A 460 1.96 14.40 8.64
CA ALA A 460 1.49 13.85 9.91
C ALA A 460 1.14 12.36 9.80
N ARG A 461 0.98 11.70 10.95
CA ARG A 461 0.45 10.33 10.99
C ARG A 461 -0.99 10.35 10.44
N GLY A 462 -1.29 9.45 9.51
CA GLY A 462 -2.59 9.42 8.84
C GLY A 462 -2.72 10.40 7.67
N GLU A 463 -1.63 11.06 7.25
CA GLU A 463 -1.57 11.79 5.99
C GLU A 463 -0.76 10.99 4.96
N ALA A 464 -1.13 11.16 3.69
CA ALA A 464 -0.44 10.54 2.55
C ALA A 464 -0.51 11.44 1.32
N ILE A 465 0.45 11.32 0.42
CA ILE A 465 0.39 11.86 -0.93
C ILE A 465 -0.10 10.75 -1.84
N VAL A 466 -1.18 11.00 -2.57
CA VAL A 466 -1.72 10.11 -3.60
C VAL A 466 -1.28 10.65 -4.95
N SER A 467 -0.68 9.80 -5.79
CA SER A 467 -0.16 10.19 -7.09
C SER A 467 -0.29 9.08 -8.12
N GLY A 468 0.01 9.41 -9.37
CA GLY A 468 -0.02 8.48 -10.49
C GLY A 468 -1.38 8.35 -11.15
N VAL A 469 -1.59 7.25 -11.87
CA VAL A 469 -2.70 7.09 -12.83
C VAL A 469 -4.08 6.95 -12.20
N ALA A 470 -4.21 6.60 -10.91
CA ALA A 470 -5.50 6.49 -10.24
C ALA A 470 -6.14 7.84 -9.87
N ILE A 471 -5.42 8.96 -10.06
CA ILE A 471 -5.86 10.32 -9.76
C ILE A 471 -5.45 11.28 -10.89
N ASN A 472 -6.12 12.43 -11.05
CA ASN A 472 -5.80 13.36 -12.14
C ASN A 472 -4.59 14.23 -11.84
N THR A 473 -4.38 14.59 -10.58
CA THR A 473 -3.20 15.32 -10.14
C THR A 473 -2.80 14.86 -8.74
N PRO A 474 -1.50 14.80 -8.41
CA PRO A 474 -1.07 14.43 -7.07
C PRO A 474 -1.71 15.29 -5.98
N VAL A 475 -2.05 14.70 -4.84
CA VAL A 475 -2.72 15.43 -3.76
C VAL A 475 -2.36 14.87 -2.40
N LEU A 476 -2.22 15.76 -1.43
CA LEU A 476 -2.15 15.40 -0.03
C LEU A 476 -3.56 15.01 0.45
N VAL A 477 -3.68 13.85 1.07
CA VAL A 477 -4.91 13.34 1.65
C VAL A 477 -4.72 13.11 3.14
N LYS A 478 -5.72 13.54 3.93
CA LYS A 478 -5.92 13.07 5.30
C LYS A 478 -6.77 11.81 5.25
N ILE A 479 -6.17 10.67 5.57
CA ILE A 479 -6.83 9.36 5.52
C ILE A 479 -8.04 9.35 6.45
N ARG A 480 -9.17 8.85 5.94
CA ARG A 480 -10.42 8.76 6.72
C ARG A 480 -10.27 7.74 7.85
N GLU A 481 -11.19 7.82 8.82
CA GLU A 481 -11.28 6.77 9.82
C GLU A 481 -11.75 5.45 9.21
N ARG A 482 -11.19 4.33 9.71
CA ARG A 482 -11.61 2.98 9.35
C ARG A 482 -12.96 2.64 9.97
N SER A 483 -13.78 1.93 9.21
CA SER A 483 -15.06 1.41 9.69
C SER A 483 -14.87 0.17 10.56
N THR A 484 -13.80 -0.58 10.33
CA THR A 484 -13.39 -1.75 11.10
C THR A 484 -12.26 -1.45 12.10
N PRO A 485 -12.17 -2.20 13.21
CA PRO A 485 -11.09 -2.04 14.19
C PRO A 485 -9.70 -2.23 13.57
N HIS A 486 -8.68 -1.66 14.20
CA HIS A 486 -7.29 -1.83 13.78
C HIS A 486 -6.60 -2.90 14.62
N GLY A 487 -6.07 -3.95 13.97
CA GLY A 487 -5.38 -5.06 14.64
C GLY A 487 -3.95 -4.75 15.08
N GLY A 488 -3.30 -3.76 14.45
CA GLY A 488 -1.89 -3.40 14.68
C GLY A 488 -1.67 -2.41 15.83
N VAL A 489 -2.37 -2.54 16.95
CA VAL A 489 -2.15 -1.65 18.10
C VAL A 489 -0.84 -2.04 18.78
N SER A 490 0.09 -1.09 18.91
CA SER A 490 1.30 -1.28 19.72
C SER A 490 0.89 -1.65 21.14
N ARG A 491 1.48 -2.72 21.67
CA ARG A 491 1.22 -3.15 23.05
C ARG A 491 1.59 -2.04 24.01
N ASP A 492 0.66 -1.66 24.89
CA ASP A 492 0.95 -0.78 26.01
C ASP A 492 1.67 -1.60 27.08
N ALA A 493 2.99 -1.68 26.94
CA ALA A 493 3.81 -2.46 27.86
C ALA A 493 3.65 -2.00 29.32
N PRO A 494 3.66 -0.69 29.65
CA PRO A 494 3.33 -0.22 30.99
C PRO A 494 1.97 -0.69 31.53
N GLU A 495 0.90 -0.63 30.73
CA GLU A 495 -0.42 -1.10 31.13
C GLU A 495 -0.45 -2.63 31.33
N GLU A 496 0.13 -3.38 30.39
CA GLU A 496 0.25 -4.84 30.49
C GLU A 496 1.06 -5.26 31.73
N TRP A 497 2.19 -4.61 32.00
CA TRP A 497 3.01 -4.85 33.19
C TRP A 497 2.26 -4.50 34.47
N SER A 498 1.54 -3.38 34.49
CA SER A 498 0.69 -2.96 35.61
C SER A 498 -0.40 -3.98 35.89
N ASN A 499 -1.08 -4.47 34.84
CA ASN A 499 -2.11 -5.49 34.94
C ASN A 499 -1.54 -6.84 35.42
N TYR A 500 -0.35 -7.23 34.96
CA TYR A 500 0.35 -8.42 35.45
C TYR A 500 0.72 -8.29 36.93
N TRP A 501 1.25 -7.14 37.35
CA TRP A 501 1.60 -6.89 38.75
C TRP A 501 0.37 -6.91 39.67
N LYS A 502 -0.76 -6.32 39.24
CA LYS A 502 -2.04 -6.37 39.98
C LYS A 502 -2.52 -7.82 40.15
N LYS A 503 -2.51 -8.63 39.09
CA LYS A 503 -2.89 -10.06 39.16
C LYS A 503 -1.96 -10.87 40.07
N SER A 504 -0.66 -10.62 40.00
CA SER A 504 0.36 -11.25 40.87
C SER A 504 0.16 -10.90 42.35
N ARG A 505 -0.19 -9.65 42.68
CA ARG A 505 -0.53 -9.25 44.06
C ARG A 505 -1.77 -9.96 44.58
N VAL A 506 -2.83 -10.05 43.77
CA VAL A 506 -4.05 -10.75 44.15
C VAL A 506 -3.76 -12.24 44.39
N GLN A 507 -3.03 -12.91 43.49
CA GLN A 507 -2.63 -14.31 43.68
C GLN A 507 -1.76 -14.53 44.93
N LYS A 508 -0.80 -13.65 45.21
CA LYS A 508 0.04 -13.71 46.43
C LYS A 508 -0.77 -13.45 47.70
N ALA A 509 -1.75 -12.54 47.67
CA ALA A 509 -2.63 -12.29 48.80
C ALA A 509 -3.55 -13.49 49.09
N THR A 510 -4.15 -14.08 48.06
CA THR A 510 -5.02 -15.27 48.21
C THR A 510 -4.24 -16.48 48.71
N SER A 511 -3.03 -16.71 48.20
CA SER A 511 -2.18 -17.81 48.67
C SER A 511 -1.64 -17.58 50.09
N ALA A 512 -1.39 -16.34 50.51
CA ALA A 512 -1.03 -16.01 51.89
C ALA A 512 -2.20 -16.21 52.88
N ILE A 513 -3.44 -15.93 52.47
CA ILE A 513 -4.65 -16.19 53.26
C ILE A 513 -4.86 -17.70 53.44
N LEU A 514 -4.79 -18.48 52.34
CA LEU A 514 -4.89 -19.94 52.38
C LEU A 514 -3.77 -20.60 53.21
N ALA A 515 -2.57 -20.02 53.21
CA ALA A 515 -1.46 -20.49 54.04
C ALA A 515 -1.64 -20.16 55.54
N ARG A 516 -2.37 -19.07 55.87
CA ARG A 516 -2.74 -18.73 57.26
C ARG A 516 -3.86 -19.62 57.80
N GLU A 517 -4.86 -19.94 56.98
CA GLU A 517 -5.94 -20.85 57.37
C GLU A 517 -5.45 -22.28 57.62
N ARG A 518 -4.43 -22.74 56.89
CA ARG A 518 -3.78 -24.06 57.12
C ARG A 518 -2.90 -24.12 58.37
N LYS A 519 -2.59 -23.00 59.02
CA LYS A 519 -1.69 -22.93 60.19
C LYS A 519 -2.40 -22.64 61.51
N SER A 520 -3.74 -22.64 61.56
CA SER A 520 -4.48 -22.60 62.84
C SER A 520 -4.85 -24.02 63.28
N PRO A 521 -4.21 -24.58 64.33
CA PRO A 521 -4.76 -25.75 65.01
C PRO A 521 -5.93 -25.32 65.90
N LEU A 522 -6.96 -26.16 65.96
CA LEU A 522 -8.01 -26.16 66.99
C LEU A 522 -7.42 -26.30 68.39
#